data_AF-A0A916SEV4-F1
#
_entry.id   AF-A0A916SEV4-F1
#
_cell.length_a   1.000
_cell.length_b   1.000
_cell.length_c   1.000
_cell.angle_alpha   90.00
_cell.angle_beta   90.00
_cell.angle_gamma   90.00
#
_symmetry.space_group_name_H-M   'P 1'
#
loop_
_entity.id
_entity.type
_entity.pdbx_description
1 polymer ?
#
loop_
_entity_poly.entity_id
_entity_poly.type
_entity_poly.pdbx_seq_one_letter_code
_entity_poly.pdbx_strand_id
1 'polypeptide(L)'
;MKPQQAEWMWLDERETVSLTELCSVCEISATELNELIEYGALVPLEADRPAQIFSAHSITQLRTAVKLRADFDLDLFAVAMLLGYLNRIEALERQVRSLQSHLPSQAMPGK
;
A
#
# COMPACT_ATOMS: atom_id res chain seq x y z
N MET A 1 -5.75 -3.24 -33.37
CA MET A 1 -5.18 -2.71 -32.12
C MET A 1 -6.26 -1.96 -31.38
N LYS A 2 -6.85 -2.60 -30.36
CA LYS A 2 -7.81 -1.97 -29.45
C LYS A 2 -7.10 -1.72 -28.11
N PRO A 3 -7.36 -0.59 -27.45
CA PRO A 3 -6.68 -0.21 -26.22
C PRO A 3 -7.05 -1.20 -25.12
N GLN A 4 -6.04 -1.83 -24.51
CA GLN A 4 -6.21 -2.48 -23.22
C GLN A 4 -6.35 -1.36 -22.20
N GLN A 5 -7.60 -0.95 -21.98
CA GLN A 5 -8.00 -0.28 -20.77
C GLN A 5 -7.55 -1.21 -19.65
N ALA A 6 -6.49 -0.82 -18.93
CA ALA A 6 -6.30 -1.33 -17.59
C ALA A 6 -7.63 -1.07 -16.90
N GLU A 7 -8.41 -2.12 -16.66
CA GLU A 7 -9.52 -2.05 -15.74
C GLU A 7 -8.85 -1.74 -14.41
N TRP A 8 -9.01 -0.49 -13.97
CA TRP A 8 -8.79 -0.11 -12.59
C TRP A 8 -9.89 -0.85 -11.84
N MET A 9 -9.67 -2.13 -11.60
CA MET A 9 -10.56 -2.98 -10.84
C MET A 9 -10.44 -2.46 -9.41
N TRP A 10 -11.54 -1.87 -8.98
CA TRP A 10 -11.73 -1.32 -7.66
C TRP A 10 -11.59 -2.49 -6.69
N LEU A 11 -10.38 -2.67 -6.13
CA LEU A 11 -10.08 -3.78 -5.23
C LEU A 11 -10.89 -3.57 -3.94
N ASP A 12 -11.92 -4.40 -3.78
CA ASP A 12 -12.83 -4.38 -2.64
C ASP A 12 -12.06 -4.76 -1.34
N GLU A 13 -12.61 -4.43 -0.16
CA GLU A 13 -11.94 -4.49 1.16
C GLU A 13 -11.51 -5.90 1.63
N ARG A 14 -11.61 -6.94 0.77
CA ARG A 14 -11.12 -8.30 0.99
C ARG A 14 -10.20 -8.83 -0.11
N GLU A 15 -9.76 -7.99 -1.03
CA GLU A 15 -8.91 -8.46 -2.11
C GLU A 15 -7.47 -8.67 -1.61
N THR A 16 -7.00 -9.88 -1.84
CA THR A 16 -5.62 -10.27 -1.59
C THR A 16 -4.88 -10.29 -2.91
N VAL A 17 -3.59 -9.95 -2.89
CA VAL A 17 -2.74 -9.91 -4.07
C VAL A 17 -1.55 -10.84 -3.85
N SER A 18 -1.17 -11.58 -4.89
CA SER A 18 0.01 -12.44 -4.87
C SER A 18 1.30 -11.63 -5.07
N LEU A 19 2.44 -12.25 -4.71
CA LEU A 19 3.78 -11.70 -4.99
C LEU A 19 3.95 -11.34 -6.48
N THR A 20 3.53 -12.23 -7.38
CA THR A 20 3.67 -12.03 -8.84
C THR A 20 2.85 -10.85 -9.34
N GLU A 21 1.63 -10.68 -8.82
CA GLU A 21 0.78 -9.54 -9.17
C GLU A 21 1.37 -8.23 -8.62
N LEU A 22 1.92 -8.21 -7.40
CA LEU A 22 2.64 -7.05 -6.88
C LEU A 22 3.82 -6.67 -7.76
N CYS A 23 4.65 -7.63 -8.15
CA CYS A 23 5.77 -7.38 -9.06
C CYS A 23 5.29 -6.75 -10.38
N SER A 24 4.18 -7.27 -10.94
CA SER A 24 3.62 -6.77 -12.19
C SER A 24 3.00 -5.37 -12.08
N VAL A 25 2.27 -5.08 -11.00
CA VAL A 25 1.50 -3.83 -10.85
C VAL A 25 2.39 -2.69 -10.35
N CYS A 26 3.36 -3.00 -9.49
CA CYS A 26 4.27 -2.02 -8.89
C CYS A 26 5.59 -1.88 -9.65
N GLU A 27 5.77 -2.61 -10.76
CA GLU A 27 6.98 -2.57 -11.60
C GLU A 27 8.27 -2.78 -10.79
N ILE A 28 8.23 -3.75 -9.86
CA ILE A 28 9.34 -4.11 -8.97
C ILE A 28 9.71 -5.57 -9.19
N SER A 29 10.99 -5.91 -9.10
CA SER A 29 11.42 -7.30 -9.28
C SER A 29 11.06 -8.17 -8.08
N ALA A 30 10.92 -9.49 -8.31
CA ALA A 30 10.66 -10.45 -7.22
C ALA A 30 11.78 -10.47 -6.19
N THR A 31 13.04 -10.27 -6.61
CA THR A 31 14.19 -10.19 -5.71
C THR A 31 14.07 -8.99 -4.77
N GLU A 32 13.81 -7.81 -5.32
CA GLU A 32 13.62 -6.59 -4.52
C GLU A 32 12.40 -6.70 -3.61
N LEU A 33 11.31 -7.31 -4.08
CA LEU A 33 10.14 -7.52 -3.23
C LEU A 33 10.44 -8.47 -2.07
N ASN A 34 11.21 -9.54 -2.29
CA ASN A 34 11.67 -10.43 -1.22
C ASN A 34 12.55 -9.69 -0.20
N GLU A 35 13.48 -8.84 -0.66
CA GLU A 35 14.28 -8.01 0.26
C GLU A 35 13.39 -7.08 1.10
N LEU A 36 12.32 -6.51 0.53
CA LEU A 36 11.35 -5.71 1.30
C LEU A 36 10.59 -6.53 2.35
N ILE A 37 10.36 -7.83 2.10
CA ILE A 37 9.79 -8.76 3.08
C ILE A 37 10.81 -9.06 4.19
N GLU A 38 12.07 -9.30 3.83
CA GLU A 38 13.17 -9.54 4.78
C GLU A 38 13.42 -8.33 5.68
N TYR A 39 13.32 -7.11 5.13
CA TYR A 39 13.35 -5.87 5.92
C TYR A 39 12.10 -5.67 6.80
N GLY A 40 11.05 -6.48 6.63
CA GLY A 40 9.79 -6.37 7.34
C GLY A 40 8.91 -5.19 6.88
N ALA A 41 9.27 -4.53 5.77
CA ALA A 41 8.53 -3.41 5.22
C ALA A 41 7.27 -3.86 4.46
N LEU A 42 7.31 -5.06 3.88
CA LEU A 42 6.16 -5.70 3.26
C LEU A 42 5.85 -6.99 4.03
N VAL A 43 4.68 -7.05 4.66
CA VAL A 43 4.30 -8.19 5.51
C VAL A 43 3.24 -9.03 4.81
N PRO A 44 3.49 -10.31 4.51
CA PRO A 44 2.48 -11.20 3.97
C PRO A 44 1.42 -11.54 5.02
N LEU A 45 0.21 -11.85 4.57
CA LEU A 45 -0.91 -12.25 5.42
C LEU A 45 -0.67 -13.61 6.09
N GLU A 46 0.03 -14.51 5.40
CA GLU A 46 0.40 -15.85 5.89
C GLU A 46 1.90 -16.09 5.63
N ALA A 47 2.75 -15.80 6.62
CA ALA A 47 4.20 -15.86 6.47
C ALA A 47 4.74 -17.27 6.13
N ASP A 48 4.09 -18.32 6.62
CA ASP A 48 4.57 -19.71 6.48
C ASP A 48 4.14 -20.40 5.18
N ARG A 49 3.42 -19.70 4.29
CA ARG A 49 2.94 -20.28 3.02
C ARG A 49 4.00 -20.11 1.92
N PRO A 50 4.24 -21.13 1.07
CA PRO A 50 5.16 -21.00 -0.07
C PRO A 50 4.71 -19.94 -1.10
N ALA A 51 3.40 -19.76 -1.25
CA ALA A 51 2.82 -18.67 -2.02
C ALA A 51 2.49 -17.50 -1.10
N GLN A 52 3.32 -16.46 -1.14
CA GLN A 52 3.14 -15.25 -0.35
C GLN A 52 1.96 -14.43 -0.89
N ILE A 53 1.05 -14.07 0.02
CA ILE A 53 -0.17 -13.31 -0.26
C ILE A 53 -0.16 -12.06 0.60
N PHE A 54 -0.54 -10.93 0.01
CA PHE A 54 -0.56 -9.61 0.63
C PHE A 54 -1.96 -9.02 0.58
N SER A 55 -2.20 -7.99 1.39
CA SER A 55 -3.40 -7.17 1.22
C SER A 55 -3.30 -6.38 -0.07
N ALA A 56 -4.38 -6.29 -0.85
CA ALA A 56 -4.45 -5.40 -2.01
C ALA A 56 -4.10 -3.94 -1.66
N HIS A 57 -4.32 -3.57 -0.41
CA HIS A 57 -3.93 -2.29 0.14
C HIS A 57 -2.44 -1.95 -0.03
N SER A 58 -1.57 -2.97 0.03
CA SER A 58 -0.13 -2.83 -0.15
C SER A 58 0.24 -2.30 -1.54
N ILE A 59 -0.62 -2.46 -2.55
CA ILE A 59 -0.39 -1.95 -3.91
C ILE A 59 -0.25 -0.42 -3.89
N THR A 60 -1.14 0.29 -3.20
CA THR A 60 -1.15 1.76 -3.20
C THR A 60 0.12 2.32 -2.56
N GLN A 61 0.51 1.76 -1.42
CA GLN A 61 1.70 2.19 -0.68
C GLN A 61 2.98 1.82 -1.41
N LEU A 62 3.09 0.58 -1.91
CA LEU A 62 4.26 0.10 -2.65
C LEU A 62 4.45 0.87 -3.96
N ARG A 63 3.38 1.11 -4.72
CA ARG A 63 3.47 1.90 -5.94
C ARG A 63 3.92 3.33 -5.67
N THR A 64 3.46 3.94 -4.57
CA THR A 64 3.91 5.27 -4.16
C THR A 64 5.40 5.25 -3.80
N ALA A 65 5.85 4.26 -3.03
CA ALA A 65 7.25 4.14 -2.63
C ALA A 65 8.19 3.86 -3.81
N VAL A 66 7.79 2.99 -4.75
CA VAL A 66 8.55 2.71 -5.99
C VAL A 66 8.62 3.96 -6.88
N LYS A 67 7.53 4.72 -6.99
CA LYS A 67 7.56 6.00 -7.71
C LYS A 67 8.54 6.98 -7.06
N LEU A 68 8.49 7.13 -5.74
CA LEU A 68 9.44 7.97 -5.00
C LEU A 68 10.89 7.52 -5.18
N ARG A 69 11.13 6.20 -5.26
CA ARG A 69 12.44 5.65 -5.58
C ARG A 69 12.97 6.19 -6.91
N ALA A 70 12.15 6.18 -7.95
CA ALA A 70 12.53 6.68 -9.27
C ALA A 70 12.67 8.21 -9.30
N ASP A 71 11.76 8.93 -8.64
CA ASP A 71 11.74 10.40 -8.62
C ASP A 71 12.96 11.00 -7.88
N PHE A 72 13.49 10.27 -6.88
CA PHE A 72 14.56 10.76 -6.00
C PHE A 72 15.83 9.90 -6.01
N ASP A 73 15.94 8.94 -6.93
CA ASP A 73 17.08 8.01 -7.05
C ASP A 73 17.44 7.31 -5.72
N LEU A 74 16.42 6.78 -5.04
CA LEU A 74 16.57 6.16 -3.73
C LEU A 74 16.99 4.69 -3.84
N ASP A 75 17.70 4.21 -2.83
CA ASP A 75 17.96 2.78 -2.67
C ASP A 75 16.74 2.02 -2.13
N LEU A 76 16.81 0.68 -2.17
CA LEU A 76 15.72 -0.18 -1.74
C LEU A 76 15.47 -0.11 -0.21
N PHE A 77 16.51 0.18 0.57
CA PHE A 77 16.37 0.36 2.02
C PHE A 77 15.54 1.61 2.36
N ALA A 78 15.75 2.70 1.63
CA ALA A 78 14.94 3.90 1.72
C ALA A 78 13.49 3.63 1.32
N VAL A 79 13.25 2.80 0.29
CA VAL A 79 11.89 2.33 -0.06
C VAL A 79 11.25 1.56 1.09
N ALA A 80 11.99 0.65 1.74
CA ALA A 80 11.50 -0.08 2.90
C ALA A 80 11.07 0.86 4.03
N MET A 81 11.86 1.89 4.32
CA MET A 81 11.48 2.91 5.30
C MET A 81 10.26 3.73 4.87
N LEU A 82 10.20 4.16 3.61
CA LEU A 82 9.08 4.92 3.06
C LEU A 82 7.77 4.14 3.15
N LEU A 83 7.79 2.85 2.82
CA LEU A 83 6.64 1.95 3.00
C LEU A 83 6.16 1.98 4.46
N GLY A 84 7.06 1.81 5.42
CA GLY A 84 6.72 1.88 6.84
C GLY A 84 6.06 3.22 7.23
N TYR A 85 6.59 4.34 6.73
CA TYR A 85 6.03 5.66 6.99
C TYR A 85 4.67 5.89 6.31
N LEU A 86 4.49 5.47 5.06
CA LEU A 86 3.22 5.57 4.34
C LEU A 86 2.11 4.79 5.09
N ASN A 87 2.42 3.56 5.51
CA ASN A 87 1.50 2.72 6.29
C ASN A 87 1.13 3.40 7.61
N ARG A 88 2.13 4.03 8.27
CA ARG A 88 1.92 4.72 9.54
C ARG A 88 1.07 5.99 9.37
N ILE A 89 1.33 6.80 8.36
CA ILE A 89 0.55 8.01 8.05
C ILE A 89 -0.90 7.61 7.80
N GLU A 90 -1.13 6.60 6.98
CA GLU A 90 -2.49 6.17 6.70
C GLU A 90 -3.23 5.63 7.92
N ALA A 91 -2.55 4.83 8.75
CA ALA A 91 -3.12 4.36 10.01
C ALA A 91 -3.53 5.54 10.91
N LEU A 92 -2.68 6.57 11.00
CA LEU A 92 -2.97 7.78 11.77
C LEU A 92 -4.13 8.58 11.16
N GLU A 93 -4.16 8.75 9.85
CA GLU A 93 -5.26 9.44 9.18
C GLU A 93 -6.60 8.70 9.35
N ARG A 94 -6.61 7.36 9.31
CA ARG A 94 -7.81 6.56 9.60
C ARG A 94 -8.29 6.78 11.03
N GLN A 95 -7.38 6.85 12.00
CA GLN A 95 -7.71 7.17 13.39
C GLN A 95 -8.30 8.57 13.50
N VAL A 96 -7.70 9.57 12.86
CA VAL A 96 -8.20 10.96 12.85
C VAL A 96 -9.61 11.01 12.24
N ARG A 97 -9.84 10.37 11.08
CA ARG A 97 -11.17 10.31 10.44
C ARG A 97 -12.21 9.65 11.33
N SER A 98 -11.85 8.53 11.99
CA SER A 98 -12.73 7.87 12.95
C SER A 98 -13.09 8.80 14.11
N LEU A 99 -12.11 9.45 14.75
CA LEU A 99 -12.36 10.40 15.83
C LEU A 99 -13.23 11.59 15.40
N GLN A 100 -12.99 12.12 14.19
CA GLN A 100 -13.79 13.20 13.62
C GLN A 100 -15.24 12.77 13.35
N SER A 101 -15.47 11.53 12.93
CA SER A 101 -16.82 10.99 12.72
C SER A 101 -17.62 10.85 14.02
N HIS A 102 -16.95 10.78 15.17
CA HIS A 102 -17.56 10.73 16.50
C HIS A 102 -17.76 12.09 17.16
N LEU A 103 -17.24 13.17 16.56
CA LEU A 103 -17.60 14.52 16.99
C LEU A 103 -19.03 14.80 16.50
N PRO A 104 -20.00 15.10 17.40
CA PRO A 104 -21.32 15.52 16.96
C PRO A 104 -21.13 16.74 16.08
N SER A 105 -21.65 16.71 14.86
CA SER A 105 -21.75 17.88 13.98
C SER A 105 -22.19 19.04 14.84
N GLN A 106 -21.30 20.01 15.08
CA GLN A 106 -21.71 21.28 15.68
C GLN A 106 -22.57 22.00 14.64
N ALA A 107 -23.82 21.54 14.51
CA ALA A 107 -24.90 22.36 14.04
C ALA A 107 -25.03 23.45 15.10
N MET A 108 -24.40 24.59 14.88
CA MET A 108 -24.67 25.78 15.66
C MET A 108 -26.17 26.10 15.51
N PRO A 109 -26.99 26.03 16.57
CA PRO A 109 -28.30 26.62 16.55
C PRO A 109 -28.15 28.06 17.06
N GLY A 110 -28.13 29.00 16.12
CA GLY A 110 -28.46 30.41 16.36
C GLY A 110 -27.48 31.25 17.21
N LYS A 111 -26.88 32.26 16.59
CA LYS A 111 -27.26 33.65 16.87
C LYS A 111 -26.86 34.56 15.72
#